data_AF-A0A9W4G7X9-F1
#
_entry.id   AF-A0A9W4G7X9-F1
#
_cell.length_a   1.000
_cell.length_b   1.000
_cell.length_c   1.000
_cell.angle_alpha   90.00
_cell.angle_beta   90.00
_cell.angle_gamma   90.00
#
_symmetry.space_group_name_H-M   'P 1'
#
loop_
_entity.id
_entity.type
_entity.pdbx_description
1 polymer ?
#
loop_
_entity_poly.entity_id
_entity_poly.type
_entity_poly.pdbx_seq_one_letter_code
_entity_poly.pdbx_strand_id
1 'polypeptide(L)'
;MNNQGKLQILYFALEDVVSSICSLKDCYYSLDYNCENLLSELIKEGENAYQNNITLIPTKRVIEGYMGKLETEYLDIIYLLWFALSFGLAKYFSIKAKKPNLLQEIDDRLRLAYHKYSSEKSPETWEKIYSIVKFNLHKD
;
A
#
# COMPACT_ATOMS: atom_id res chain seq x y z
N MET A 1 -18.05 3.32 2.70
CA MET A 1 -16.79 4.08 2.87
C MET A 1 -16.43 4.70 1.54
N ASN A 2 -16.20 6.01 1.51
CA ASN A 2 -15.83 6.73 0.29
C ASN A 2 -14.38 6.41 -0.13
N ASN A 3 -13.97 6.86 -1.32
CA ASN A 3 -12.64 6.57 -1.84
C ASN A 3 -11.49 7.21 -1.03
N GLN A 4 -11.74 8.33 -0.33
CA GLN A 4 -10.76 8.92 0.59
C GLN A 4 -10.40 7.95 1.73
N GLY A 5 -11.40 7.31 2.35
CA GLY A 5 -11.17 6.30 3.38
C GLY A 5 -10.43 5.07 2.83
N LYS A 6 -10.78 4.62 1.62
CA LYS A 6 -10.08 3.50 0.97
C LYS A 6 -8.60 3.81 0.73
N LEU A 7 -8.29 5.00 0.25
CA LEU A 7 -6.93 5.45 0.03
C LEU A 7 -6.13 5.47 1.35
N GLN A 8 -6.69 6.02 2.43
CA GLN A 8 -6.03 6.02 3.75
C GLN A 8 -5.73 4.59 4.23
N ILE A 9 -6.67 3.67 4.07
CA ILE A 9 -6.46 2.26 4.43
C ILE A 9 -5.33 1.63 3.61
N LEU A 10 -5.32 1.86 2.29
CA LEU A 10 -4.23 1.32 1.45
C LEU A 10 -2.87 1.91 1.84
N TYR A 11 -2.82 3.21 2.14
CA TYR A 11 -1.61 3.86 2.60
C TYR A 11 -1.14 3.30 3.95
N PHE A 12 -2.03 3.13 4.93
CA PHE A 12 -1.68 2.53 6.22
C PHE A 12 -1.25 1.06 6.10
N ALA A 13 -1.89 0.28 5.23
CA ALA A 13 -1.47 -1.08 4.96
C ALA A 13 -0.05 -1.11 4.34
N LEU A 14 0.24 -0.18 3.43
CA LEU A 14 1.57 -0.03 2.84
C LEU A 14 2.63 0.37 3.89
N GLU A 15 2.35 1.36 4.75
CA GLU A 15 3.24 1.75 5.85
C GLU A 15 3.58 0.58 6.78
N ASP A 16 2.57 -0.24 7.10
CA ASP A 16 2.72 -1.41 7.96
C ASP A 16 3.58 -2.51 7.31
N VAL A 17 3.42 -2.72 5.99
CA VAL A 17 4.28 -3.62 5.21
C VAL A 17 5.72 -3.10 5.15
N VAL A 18 5.93 -1.81 4.91
CA VAL A 18 7.26 -1.18 4.93
C VAL A 18 7.94 -1.37 6.30
N SER A 19 7.20 -1.11 7.37
CA SER A 19 7.68 -1.31 8.75
C SER A 19 8.02 -2.77 9.03
N SER A 20 7.22 -3.71 8.49
CA SER A 20 7.47 -5.15 8.60
C SER A 20 8.71 -5.60 7.83
N ILE A 21 9.00 -5.02 6.66
CA ILE A 21 10.23 -5.28 5.92
C ILE A 21 11.44 -4.74 6.68
N CYS A 22 11.34 -3.50 7.18
CA CYS A 22 12.44 -2.84 7.87
C CYS A 22 12.81 -3.50 9.19
N SER A 23 11.83 -3.98 9.97
CA SER A 23 12.11 -4.77 11.18
C SER A 23 12.78 -6.13 10.88
N LEU A 24 12.56 -6.71 9.68
CA LEU A 24 13.29 -7.91 9.27
C LEU A 24 14.75 -7.61 8.90
N LYS A 25 15.07 -6.40 8.44
CA LYS A 25 16.47 -5.98 8.21
C LYS A 25 17.28 -6.07 9.51
N ASP A 26 16.71 -5.65 10.63
CA ASP A 26 17.35 -5.73 11.95
C ASP A 26 17.57 -7.18 12.40
N CYS A 27 16.76 -8.13 11.90
CA CYS A 27 16.88 -9.56 12.20
C CYS A 27 17.89 -10.28 11.29
N TYR A 28 18.05 -9.82 10.05
CA TYR A 28 18.89 -10.46 9.02
C TYR A 28 19.89 -9.44 8.47
N TYR A 29 21.04 -9.34 9.14
CA TYR A 29 22.17 -8.41 8.87
C TYR A 29 22.71 -8.40 7.42
N SER A 30 22.23 -9.26 6.53
CA SER A 30 22.66 -9.38 5.13
C SER A 30 21.73 -8.70 4.11
N LEU A 31 20.64 -8.08 4.55
CA LEU A 31 19.66 -7.47 3.66
C LEU A 31 19.96 -5.98 3.42
N ASP A 32 20.48 -5.66 2.23
CA ASP A 32 20.87 -4.30 1.83
C ASP A 32 19.68 -3.52 1.23
N TYR A 33 18.64 -3.26 2.05
CA TYR A 33 17.51 -2.42 1.66
C TYR A 33 17.56 -1.06 2.36
N ASN A 34 17.30 0.02 1.60
CA ASN A 34 17.23 1.36 2.15
C ASN A 34 15.82 1.63 2.70
N CYS A 35 15.65 1.42 4.01
CA CYS A 35 14.40 1.68 4.72
C CYS A 35 13.93 3.13 4.68
N GLU A 36 14.85 4.08 4.52
CA GLU A 36 14.50 5.51 4.45
C GLU A 36 13.72 5.84 3.17
N ASN A 37 13.96 5.10 2.08
CA ASN A 37 13.36 5.37 0.77
C ASN A 37 12.33 4.32 0.33
N LEU A 38 12.21 3.19 1.04
CA LEU A 38 11.38 2.06 0.60
C LEU A 38 9.91 2.43 0.32
N LEU A 39 9.30 3.28 1.16
CA LEU A 39 7.94 3.76 0.91
C LEU A 39 7.85 4.54 -0.41
N SER A 40 8.81 5.43 -0.66
CA SER A 40 8.90 6.24 -1.87
C SER A 40 9.08 5.37 -3.11
N GLU A 41 9.98 4.39 -3.04
CA GLU A 41 10.24 3.42 -4.10
C GLU A 41 8.98 2.61 -4.45
N LEU A 42 8.28 2.09 -3.45
CA LEU A 42 7.04 1.31 -3.68
C LEU A 42 5.92 2.16 -4.28
N ILE A 43 5.78 3.42 -3.86
CA ILE A 43 4.82 4.36 -4.46
C ILE A 43 5.15 4.59 -5.94
N LYS A 44 6.43 4.83 -6.29
CA LYS A 44 6.88 4.97 -7.67
C LYS A 44 6.68 3.69 -8.50
N GLU A 45 6.97 2.52 -7.94
CA GLU A 45 6.71 1.22 -8.59
C GLU A 45 5.21 1.05 -8.87
N GLY A 46 4.36 1.41 -7.89
CA GLY A 46 2.91 1.41 -8.05
C GLY A 46 2.43 2.36 -9.15
N GLU A 47 3.06 3.54 -9.26
CA GLU A 47 2.76 4.51 -10.31
C GLU A 47 3.07 3.96 -11.69
N ASN A 48 4.28 3.43 -11.84
CA ASN A 48 4.73 2.82 -13.09
C ASN A 48 3.81 1.67 -13.51
N ALA A 49 3.38 0.83 -12.56
CA ALA A 49 2.42 -0.24 -12.83
C ALA A 49 1.06 0.28 -13.31
N TYR A 50 0.56 1.34 -12.67
CA TYR A 50 -0.69 1.98 -13.07
C TYR A 50 -0.59 2.60 -14.48
N GLN A 51 0.46 3.39 -14.74
CA GLN A 51 0.69 4.05 -16.03
C GLN A 51 0.89 3.05 -17.18
N ASN A 52 1.52 1.91 -16.92
CA ASN A 52 1.71 0.84 -17.89
C ASN A 52 0.46 -0.04 -18.11
N ASN A 53 -0.71 0.35 -17.59
CA ASN A 53 -1.99 -0.33 -17.77
C ASN A 53 -1.95 -1.83 -17.40
N ILE A 54 -1.28 -2.20 -16.31
CA ILE A 54 -1.35 -3.58 -15.79
C ILE A 54 -2.82 -3.91 -15.47
N THR A 55 -3.47 -4.64 -16.38
CA THR A 55 -4.87 -5.10 -16.38
C THR A 55 -5.79 -4.48 -15.30
N LEU A 56 -6.22 -3.24 -15.53
CA LEU A 56 -7.04 -2.46 -14.57
C LEU A 56 -8.40 -3.10 -14.23
N ILE A 57 -9.02 -3.84 -15.17
CA ILE A 57 -10.36 -4.44 -14.97
C ILE A 57 -10.35 -5.58 -13.94
N PRO A 58 -9.47 -6.60 -14.04
CA PRO A 58 -9.27 -7.57 -12.96
C PRO A 58 -8.92 -6.91 -11.62
N THR A 59 -8.02 -5.93 -11.64
CA THR A 59 -7.57 -5.21 -10.44
C THR A 59 -8.71 -4.50 -9.72
N LYS A 60 -9.60 -3.82 -10.46
CA LYS A 60 -10.79 -3.19 -9.90
C LYS A 60 -11.66 -4.18 -9.12
N ARG A 61 -11.98 -5.33 -9.73
CA ARG A 61 -12.84 -6.34 -9.09
C ARG A 61 -12.22 -6.88 -7.80
N VAL A 62 -10.91 -7.06 -7.79
CA VAL A 62 -10.18 -7.52 -6.59
C VAL A 62 -10.26 -6.46 -5.50
N ILE A 63 -9.96 -5.19 -5.80
CA ILE A 63 -10.05 -4.09 -4.83
C ILE A 63 -11.48 -3.97 -4.29
N GLU A 64 -12.49 -4.03 -5.16
CA GLU A 64 -13.90 -3.97 -4.74
C GLU A 64 -14.32 -5.15 -3.86
N GLY A 65 -13.71 -6.32 -4.05
CA GLY A 65 -13.91 -7.49 -3.20
C GLY A 65 -13.41 -7.29 -1.77
N TYR A 66 -12.32 -6.55 -1.57
CA TYR A 66 -11.77 -6.26 -0.23
C TYR A 66 -12.33 -4.98 0.40
N MET A 67 -12.57 -3.94 -0.40
CA MET A 67 -12.80 -2.58 0.10
C MET A 67 -14.19 -2.04 -0.24
N GLY A 68 -15.01 -2.82 -0.93
CA GLY A 68 -16.31 -2.42 -1.46
C GLY A 68 -16.20 -1.54 -2.72
N LYS A 69 -17.36 -1.20 -3.30
CA LYS A 69 -17.49 -0.48 -4.57
C LYS A 69 -16.63 0.79 -4.62
N LEU A 70 -15.91 0.98 -5.72
CA LEU A 70 -15.11 2.19 -5.95
C LEU A 70 -15.96 3.31 -6.56
N GLU A 71 -15.81 4.51 -6.02
CA GLU A 71 -16.36 5.76 -6.58
C GLU A 71 -15.42 6.30 -7.68
N THR A 72 -15.78 7.40 -8.33
CA THR A 72 -14.98 7.98 -9.44
C THR A 72 -13.76 8.78 -8.99
N GLU A 73 -13.81 9.39 -7.82
CA GLU A 73 -12.74 10.25 -7.32
C GLU A 73 -11.54 9.44 -6.81
N TYR A 74 -10.31 9.91 -7.07
CA TYR A 74 -9.05 9.33 -6.58
C TYR A 74 -8.79 7.87 -7.00
N LEU A 75 -9.45 7.40 -8.07
CA LEU A 75 -9.29 6.03 -8.57
C LEU A 75 -7.85 5.71 -8.96
N ASP A 76 -7.20 6.64 -9.65
CA ASP A 76 -5.79 6.58 -10.04
C ASP A 76 -4.89 6.29 -8.84
N ILE A 77 -5.05 7.04 -7.75
CA ILE A 77 -4.25 6.88 -6.54
C ILE A 77 -4.60 5.58 -5.81
N ILE A 78 -5.87 5.17 -5.81
CA ILE A 78 -6.27 3.87 -5.24
C ILE A 78 -5.58 2.72 -5.99
N TYR A 79 -5.60 2.73 -7.33
CA TYR A 79 -4.93 1.69 -8.11
C TYR A 79 -3.43 1.69 -7.87
N LEU A 80 -2.82 2.87 -7.87
CA LEU A 80 -1.40 3.05 -7.60
C LEU A 80 -1.00 2.48 -6.24
N LEU A 81 -1.71 2.85 -5.17
CA LEU A 81 -1.43 2.36 -3.82
C LEU A 81 -1.71 0.86 -3.69
N TRP A 82 -2.70 0.33 -4.41
CA TRP A 82 -2.93 -1.10 -4.49
C TRP A 82 -1.74 -1.84 -5.10
N PHE A 83 -1.17 -1.32 -6.19
CA PHE A 83 0.04 -1.88 -6.78
C PHE A 83 1.24 -1.74 -5.86
N ALA A 84 1.44 -0.58 -5.23
CA ALA A 84 2.50 -0.36 -4.25
C ALA A 84 2.43 -1.37 -3.08
N LEU A 85 1.22 -1.60 -2.54
CA LEU A 85 0.98 -2.62 -1.52
C LEU A 85 1.31 -4.02 -2.03
N SER A 86 0.92 -4.35 -3.26
CA SER A 86 1.20 -5.65 -3.89
C SER A 86 2.70 -5.88 -4.05
N PHE A 87 3.46 -4.87 -4.50
CA PHE A 87 4.92 -4.93 -4.57
C PHE A 87 5.57 -5.04 -3.19
N GLY A 88 5.09 -4.25 -2.22
CA GLY A 88 5.55 -4.32 -0.83
C GLY A 88 5.37 -5.72 -0.26
N LEU A 89 4.20 -6.33 -0.44
CA LEU A 89 3.93 -7.71 0.00
C LEU A 89 4.82 -8.72 -0.73
N ALA A 90 5.03 -8.56 -2.04
CA ALA A 90 5.95 -9.43 -2.78
C ALA A 90 7.38 -9.35 -2.22
N LYS A 91 7.88 -8.14 -1.92
CA LYS A 91 9.19 -7.93 -1.26
C LYS A 91 9.22 -8.53 0.15
N TYR A 92 8.17 -8.34 0.94
CA TYR A 92 8.06 -8.93 2.27
C TYR A 92 8.14 -10.47 2.23
N PHE A 93 7.45 -11.10 1.27
CA PHE A 93 7.43 -12.55 1.12
C PHE A 93 8.73 -13.12 0.56
N SER A 94 9.50 -12.36 -0.21
CA SER A 94 10.81 -12.82 -0.68
C SER A 94 11.82 -12.92 0.47
N ILE A 95 11.63 -12.12 1.52
CA ILE A 95 12.49 -12.08 2.71
C ILE A 95 12.08 -13.13 3.75
N LYS A 96 10.77 -13.38 3.91
CA LYS A 96 10.27 -14.26 4.98
C LYS A 96 10.61 -15.74 4.69
N ALA A 97 11.36 -16.37 5.60
CA ALA A 97 11.73 -17.79 5.50
C ALA A 97 10.52 -18.73 5.45
N LYS A 98 9.45 -18.40 6.20
CA LYS A 98 8.15 -19.06 6.12
C LYS A 98 7.17 -18.12 5.43
N LYS A 99 6.72 -18.49 4.24
CA LYS A 99 5.77 -17.73 3.45
C LYS A 99 4.35 -18.02 3.95
N PRO A 100 3.63 -17.05 4.53
CA PRO A 100 2.22 -17.23 4.87
C PRO A 100 1.37 -17.33 3.59
N ASN A 101 0.05 -17.51 3.72
CA ASN A 101 -0.82 -17.43 2.55
C ASN A 101 -0.95 -15.95 2.12
N LEU A 102 -0.70 -15.65 0.84
CA LEU A 102 -0.72 -14.27 0.32
C LEU A 102 -2.08 -13.58 0.48
N LEU A 103 -3.17 -14.30 0.24
CA LEU A 103 -4.53 -13.75 0.38
C LEU A 103 -4.84 -13.46 1.85
N GLN A 104 -4.44 -14.34 2.75
CA GLN A 104 -4.59 -14.12 4.19
C GLN A 104 -3.80 -12.90 4.67
N GLU A 105 -2.57 -12.72 4.18
CA GLU A 105 -1.77 -11.55 4.55
C GLU A 105 -2.41 -10.25 4.03
N ILE A 106 -2.93 -10.23 2.80
CA ILE A 106 -3.65 -9.05 2.27
C ILE A 106 -4.83 -8.72 3.18
N ASP A 107 -5.65 -9.71 3.55
CA ASP A 107 -6.79 -9.51 4.44
C ASP A 107 -6.38 -8.96 5.81
N ASP A 108 -5.35 -9.55 6.43
CA ASP A 108 -4.87 -9.14 7.74
C ASP A 108 -4.32 -7.70 7.72
N ARG A 109 -3.55 -7.32 6.70
CA ARG A 109 -3.01 -5.96 6.56
C ARG A 109 -4.11 -4.93 6.35
N LEU A 110 -5.09 -5.24 5.50
CA LEU A 110 -6.23 -4.36 5.26
C LEU A 110 -7.12 -4.22 6.51
N ARG A 111 -7.32 -5.30 7.27
CA ARG A 111 -8.06 -5.26 8.55
C ARG A 111 -7.36 -4.39 9.58
N LEU A 112 -6.04 -4.56 9.77
CA LEU A 112 -5.26 -3.73 10.69
C LEU A 112 -5.29 -2.25 10.27
N ALA A 113 -5.11 -1.98 8.98
CA ALA A 113 -5.19 -0.63 8.43
C ALA A 113 -6.59 -0.02 8.60
N TYR A 114 -7.66 -0.81 8.49
CA TYR A 114 -9.02 -0.35 8.78
C TYR A 114 -9.22 0.05 10.24
N HIS A 115 -8.64 -0.69 11.19
CA HIS A 115 -8.67 -0.33 12.61
C HIS A 115 -7.91 0.98 12.88
N LYS A 116 -6.73 1.16 12.27
CA LYS A 116 -5.96 2.41 12.33
C LYS A 116 -6.75 3.57 11.73
N TYR A 117 -7.30 3.40 10.53
CA TYR A 117 -8.20 4.36 9.89
C TYR A 117 -9.35 4.74 10.80
N SER A 118 -10.04 3.76 11.41
CA SER A 118 -11.17 4.04 12.29
C SER A 118 -10.79 4.90 13.50
N SER A 119 -9.54 4.78 13.97
CA SER A 119 -9.00 5.52 15.12
C SER A 119 -8.48 6.91 14.73
N GLU A 120 -7.94 7.06 13.52
CA GLU A 120 -7.25 8.27 13.04
C GLU A 120 -8.04 9.05 11.98
N LYS A 121 -9.29 8.66 11.71
CA LYS A 121 -10.13 9.27 10.67
C LYS A 121 -10.40 10.74 10.99
N SER A 122 -9.70 11.61 10.29
CA SER A 122 -9.96 13.05 10.27
C SER A 122 -9.64 13.67 8.90
N PRO A 123 -10.18 14.86 8.58
CA PRO A 123 -9.79 15.61 7.38
C PRO A 123 -8.28 15.92 7.32
N GLU A 124 -7.65 16.21 8.45
CA GLU A 124 -6.22 16.51 8.52
C GLU A 124 -5.37 15.28 8.21
N THR A 125 -5.76 14.11 8.73
CA THR A 125 -5.11 12.83 8.40
C THR A 125 -5.21 12.53 6.90
N TRP A 126 -6.39 12.76 6.32
CA TRP A 126 -6.61 12.62 4.87
C TRP A 126 -5.65 13.52 4.08
N GLU A 127 -5.65 14.83 4.35
CA GLU A 127 -4.87 15.81 3.62
C GLU A 127 -3.37 15.55 3.72
N LYS A 128 -2.91 15.14 4.90
CA LYS A 128 -1.53 14.74 5.13
C LYS A 128 -1.14 13.54 4.26
N ILE A 129 -1.93 12.46 4.29
CA ILE A 129 -1.65 11.25 3.50
C ILE A 129 -1.66 11.57 2.01
N TYR A 130 -2.67 12.29 1.54
CA TYR A 130 -2.77 12.68 0.14
C TYR A 130 -1.57 13.51 -0.31
N SER A 131 -1.09 14.43 0.54
CA SER A 131 0.11 15.23 0.29
C SER A 131 1.38 14.38 0.24
N ILE A 132 1.54 13.41 1.15
CA ILE A 132 2.67 12.47 1.14
C ILE A 132 2.70 11.67 -0.15
N VAL A 133 1.57 11.09 -0.55
CA VAL A 133 1.49 10.29 -1.78
C VAL A 133 1.87 11.17 -2.96
N LYS A 134 1.25 12.35 -3.12
CA LYS A 134 1.59 13.28 -4.20
C LYS A 134 3.05 13.69 -4.22
N PHE A 135 3.63 14.01 -3.07
CA PHE A 135 5.04 14.37 -2.96
C PHE A 135 5.94 13.27 -3.52
N ASN A 136 5.65 12.00 -3.21
CA ASN A 136 6.44 10.88 -3.71
C ASN A 136 6.32 10.65 -5.22
N LEU A 137 5.19 11.02 -5.83
CA LEU A 137 5.01 10.95 -7.29
C LEU A 137 5.80 12.03 -8.04
N HIS A 138 6.20 13.11 -7.37
CA HIS A 138 6.90 14.25 -7.99
C HIS A 138 8.34 14.40 -7.49
N LYS A 139 8.83 13.42 -6.73
CA LYS A 139 10.20 13.38 -6.25
C LYS A 139 11.05 12.82 -7.39
N ASP A 140 11.87 13.64 -8.04
CA ASP A 140 12.79 13.19 -9.10
C ASP A 140 13.82 12.18 -8.55
#